data_AF-A0A2M8DMV8-F1
#
_entry.id   AF-A0A2M8DMV8-F1
#
_cell.length_a   1.000
_cell.length_b   1.000
_cell.length_c   1.000
_cell.angle_alpha   90.00
_cell.angle_beta   90.00
_cell.angle_gamma   90.00
#
_symmetry.space_group_name_H-M   'P 1'
#
loop_
_entity.id
_entity.type
_entity.pdbx_description
1 polymer ?
#
loop_
_entity_poly.entity_id
_entity_poly.type
_entity_poly.pdbx_seq_one_letter_code
_entity_poly.pdbx_strand_id
1 'polypeptide(L)' 'MVDIFIEEVSTDRRRVSIRALNVRFVFTRRDGFIRLVSKSKPEAQVHDPAACWVPKGVFLAVCRKAGAILTR' A
#
# COMPACT_ATOMS: atom_id res chain seq x y z
N MET A 1 12.12 7.61 -11.94
CA MET A 1 10.74 7.64 -11.42
C MET A 1 10.52 6.31 -10.71
N VAL A 2 9.98 6.27 -9.48
CA VAL A 2 9.74 4.99 -8.78
C VAL A 2 8.41 4.42 -9.24
N ASP A 3 8.41 3.18 -9.73
CA ASP A 3 7.19 2.53 -10.18
C ASP A 3 6.29 2.13 -9.01
N ILE A 4 5.00 2.46 -9.14
CA ILE A 4 3.95 2.17 -8.16
C ILE A 4 2.83 1.39 -8.86
N PHE A 5 2.69 0.11 -8.52
CA PHE A 5 1.74 -0.83 -9.12
C PHE A 5 0.54 -1.04 -8.20
N ILE A 6 -0.66 -1.06 -8.78
CA ILE A 6 -1.87 -1.50 -8.08
C ILE A 6 -1.95 -3.00 -8.29
N GLU A 7 -1.91 -3.77 -7.22
CA GLU A 7 -1.98 -5.24 -7.31
C GLU A 7 -3.41 -5.74 -7.22
N GLU A 8 -4.20 -5.14 -6.34
CA GLU A 8 -5.56 -5.58 -6.05
C GLU A 8 -6.38 -4.39 -5.56
N VAL A 9 -7.63 -4.31 -6.00
CA VAL A 9 -8.65 -3.42 -5.44
C VAL A 9 -9.86 -4.30 -5.14
N SER A 10 -10.38 -4.25 -3.91
CA SER A 10 -11.60 -4.98 -3.59
C SER A 10 -12.79 -4.41 -4.35
N THR A 11 -13.77 -5.26 -4.67
CA THR A 11 -14.95 -4.89 -5.45
C THR A 11 -15.75 -3.74 -4.83
N ASP A 12 -15.81 -3.70 -3.51
CA ASP A 12 -16.47 -2.65 -2.71
C ASP A 12 -15.59 -1.41 -2.45
N ARG A 13 -14.36 -1.38 -3.02
CA ARG A 13 -13.34 -0.36 -2.80
C ARG A 13 -13.06 -0.06 -1.33
N ARG A 14 -13.24 -1.05 -0.45
CA ARG A 14 -12.83 -0.95 0.96
C ARG A 14 -11.41 -1.40 1.22
N ARG A 15 -10.73 -2.02 0.25
CA ARG A 15 -9.35 -2.47 0.37
C ARG A 15 -8.59 -2.27 -0.94
N VAL A 16 -7.34 -1.86 -0.83
CA VAL A 16 -6.41 -1.79 -1.97
C VAL A 16 -5.03 -2.29 -1.55
N SER A 17 -4.42 -3.09 -2.41
CA SER A 17 -3.02 -3.52 -2.33
C SER A 17 -2.20 -2.77 -3.38
N ILE A 18 -1.18 -2.05 -2.93
CA ILE A 18 -0.29 -1.27 -3.78
C ILE A 18 1.15 -1.74 -3.54
N ARG A 19 1.88 -2.01 -4.61
CA ARG A 19 3.32 -2.32 -4.56
C ARG A 19 4.12 -1.10 -4.99
N ALA A 20 5.14 -0.75 -4.22
CA ALA A 20 6.16 0.22 -4.61
C ALA A 20 7.53 -0.31 -4.20
N LEU A 21 8.49 -0.28 -5.13
CA LEU A 21 9.72 -1.08 -4.99
C LEU A 21 9.33 -2.55 -4.72
N ASN A 22 9.96 -3.19 -3.72
CA ASN A 22 9.64 -4.57 -3.33
C ASN A 22 8.70 -4.63 -2.11
N VAL A 23 8.04 -3.53 -1.76
CA VAL A 23 7.15 -3.46 -0.59
C VAL A 23 5.70 -3.36 -1.05
N ARG A 24 4.87 -4.27 -0.54
CA ARG A 24 3.41 -4.28 -0.65
C ARG A 24 2.82 -3.51 0.53
N PHE A 25 1.89 -2.62 0.22
CA PHE A 25 1.12 -1.82 1.16
C PHE A 25 -0.35 -2.17 1.00
N VAL A 26 -0.99 -2.55 2.10
CA VAL A 26 -2.43 -2.82 2.11
C VAL A 26 -3.13 -1.73 2.89
N PHE A 27 -4.04 -1.03 2.22
CA PHE A 27 -4.89 -0.01 2.82
C PHE A 27 -6.33 -0.49 2.87
N THR A 28 -7.04 -0.09 3.91
CA THR A 28 -8.49 -0.28 4.01
C THR A 28 -9.19 1.04 4.26
N ARG A 29 -10.43 1.15 3.79
CA ARG A 29 -11.35 2.23 4.15
C ARG A 29 -12.42 1.68 5.09
N ARG A 30 -12.50 2.27 6.27
CA ARG A 30 -13.52 1.94 7.28
C ARG A 30 -14.03 3.23 7.90
N ASP A 31 -15.35 3.39 7.96
CA ASP A 31 -16.01 4.55 8.58
C ASP A 31 -15.55 5.91 8.02
N GLY A 32 -15.26 5.96 6.71
CA GLY A 32 -14.75 7.17 6.04
C GLY A 32 -13.23 7.39 6.18
N PHE A 33 -12.55 6.64 7.04
CA PHE A 33 -11.11 6.74 7.26
C PHE A 33 -10.32 5.71 6.46
N ILE A 34 -9.20 6.14 5.89
CA ILE A 34 -8.25 5.24 5.23
C ILE A 34 -7.14 4.89 6.21
N ARG A 35 -6.90 3.60 6.41
CA ARG A 35 -5.86 3.09 7.31
C ARG A 35 -4.94 2.16 6.55
N LEU A 36 -3.65 2.29 6.80
CA LEU A 36 -2.66 1.29 6.40
C LEU A 36 -2.74 0.12 7.38
N VAL A 37 -3.05 -1.07 6.91
CA VAL A 37 -3.21 -2.28 7.75
C VAL A 37 -2.04 -3.24 7.64
N SER A 38 -1.27 -3.19 6.56
CA SER A 38 -0.10 -4.06 6.39
C SER A 38 0.97 -3.43 5.50
N LYS A 39 2.23 -3.65 5.88
CA LYS A 39 3.42 -3.51 5.02
C LYS A 39 4.13 -4.85 4.99
N SER A 40 4.44 -5.36 3.81
CA SER A 40 5.16 -6.61 3.67
C SER A 40 6.06 -6.60 2.44
N LYS A 41 7.07 -7.47 2.44
CA LYS A 41 7.92 -7.74 1.28
C LYS A 41 7.57 -9.15 0.79
N PRO A 42 6.74 -9.30 -0.26
CA PRO A 42 6.15 -10.60 -0.64
C PRO A 42 7.18 -11.69 -0.94
N GLU A 43 8.37 -11.28 -1.38
CA GLU A 43 9.48 -12.18 -1.74
C GLU A 43 10.40 -12.52 -0.55
N ALA A 44 10.20 -11.88 0.61
CA ALA A 44 11.00 -12.17 1.79
C ALA A 44 10.54 -13.47 2.44
N GLN A 45 11.48 -14.40 2.67
CA GLN A 45 11.23 -15.65 3.39
C GLN A 45 11.01 -15.44 4.89
N VAL A 46 11.50 -14.32 5.43
CA VAL A 46 11.38 -13.95 6.86
C VAL A 46 10.70 -12.59 6.97
N HIS A 47 9.79 -12.46 7.93
CA HIS A 47 9.16 -11.18 8.22
C HIS A 47 10.12 -10.26 8.97
N ASP A 48 10.69 -9.28 8.26
CA ASP A 48 11.51 -8.22 8.84
C ASP A 48 10.85 -6.84 8.60
N PRO A 49 10.43 -6.14 9.66
CA PRO A 49 9.88 -4.78 9.56
C PRO A 49 10.87 -3.77 8.96
N ALA A 50 12.18 -3.92 9.19
CA ALA A 50 13.21 -3.04 8.62
C ALA A 50 13.31 -3.23 7.11
N ALA A 51 13.12 -4.46 6.61
CA ALA A 51 13.07 -4.77 5.18
C ALA A 51 11.85 -4.16 4.46
N CYS A 52 10.86 -3.65 5.19
CA CYS A 52 9.69 -2.94 4.65
C CYS A 52 9.87 -1.42 4.58
N TRP A 53 11.09 -0.93 4.84
CA TRP A 53 11.40 0.49 4.73
C TRP A 53 11.34 0.96 3.27
N VAL A 54 10.78 2.17 3.07
CA VAL A 54 10.80 2.88 1.79
C VAL A 54 11.09 4.37 2.04
N PRO A 55 11.64 5.09 1.05
CA PRO A 55 11.80 6.54 1.16
C PRO A 55 10.47 7.27 1.42
N LYS A 56 10.50 8.33 2.22
CA LYS A 56 9.31 9.11 2.60
C LYS A 56 8.49 9.58 1.38
N GLY A 57 9.17 10.03 0.31
CA GLY A 57 8.49 10.47 -0.93
C GLY A 57 7.70 9.34 -1.60
N VAL A 58 8.24 8.12 -1.60
CA VAL A 58 7.56 6.93 -2.13
C VAL A 58 6.35 6.59 -1.27
N PHE A 59 6.52 6.59 0.05
CA PHE A 59 5.42 6.33 0.98
C PHE A 59 4.25 7.31 0.79
N LEU A 60 4.54 8.62 0.68
CA LEU A 60 3.52 9.64 0.44
C LEU A 60 2.83 9.48 -0.92
N ALA A 61 3.56 9.07 -1.96
CA ALA A 61 2.98 8.77 -3.27
C ALA A 61 2.01 7.57 -3.21
N VAL A 62 2.39 6.51 -2.49
CA VAL A 62 1.53 5.34 -2.25
C VAL A 62 0.27 5.74 -1.48
N CYS A 63 0.38 6.52 -0.41
CA CYS A 63 -0.76 7.00 0.36
C CYS A 63 -1.73 7.82 -0.49
N ARG A 64 -1.23 8.73 -1.34
CA ARG A 64 -2.08 9.52 -2.26
C ARG A 64 -2.83 8.64 -3.26
N LYS A 65 -2.15 7.63 -3.81
CA LYS A 65 -2.75 6.69 -4.76
C LYS A 65 -3.82 5.81 -4.10
N ALA A 66 -3.56 5.31 -2.89
CA ALA A 66 -4.55 4.59 -2.10
C ALA A 66 -5.77 5.46 -1.77
N GLY A 67 -5.53 6.73 -1.39
CA GLY A 67 -6.56 7.74 -1.21
C GLY A 67 -7.49 7.85 -2.41
N ALA A 68 -6.93 8.16 -3.58
CA ALA A 68 -7.69 8.34 -4.81
C ALA A 68 -8.51 7.10 -5.23
N ILE A 69 -8.04 5.89 -4.92
CA ILE A 69 -8.76 4.64 -5.24
C ILE A 69 -9.92 4.39 -4.27
N LEU A 70 -9.67 4.57 -2.97
CA LEU A 70 -10.64 4.22 -1.92
C LEU A 70 -11.72 5.30 -1.72
N THR A 71 -11.49 6.54 -2.16
CA THR A 71 -12.48 7.63 -2.09
C THR A 71 -13.31 7.83 -3.35
N ARG A 72 -13.00 7.11 -4.45
CA ARG A 72 -13.77 7.12 -5.70
C ARG A 72 -14.96 6.18 -5.64
#